data_AF-A0A2D5RVB2-F1
#
_entry.id   AF-A0A2D5RVB2-F1
#
_cell.length_a   1.000
_cell.length_b   1.000
_cell.length_c   1.000
_cell.angle_alpha   90.00
_cell.angle_beta   90.00
_cell.angle_gamma   90.00
#
_symmetry.space_group_name_H-M   'P 1'
#
loop_
_entity.id
_entity.type
_entity.pdbx_description
1 polymer ?
#
loop_
_entity_poly.entity_id
_entity_poly.type
_entity_poly.pdbx_seq_one_letter_code
_entity_poly.pdbx_strand_id
1 'polypeptide(L)'
;MDNFTPISALVGGSLIGLGTLLLLVTLGRIAGISGIASQALFQRDGRSWRLAFVAGLLLGPLLVGLAISDFSFSTPDLNSRTLIAGLLVGLGTAWGSGCTSGHGICGIGRFSPRSIAATMMFMATGVVVASFF
;
A
#
# COMPACT_ATOMS: atom_id res chain seq x y z
N MET A 1 -21.39 12.61 -10.09
CA MET A 1 -22.31 11.69 -9.40
C MET A 1 -21.44 10.63 -8.77
N ASP A 2 -21.18 10.73 -7.47
CA ASP A 2 -20.38 9.73 -6.76
C ASP A 2 -21.18 8.43 -6.70
N ASN A 3 -20.69 7.41 -7.39
CA ASN A 3 -21.29 6.07 -7.34
C ASN A 3 -20.92 5.46 -5.98
N PHE A 4 -21.84 5.51 -5.02
CA PHE A 4 -21.73 4.76 -3.79
C PHE A 4 -21.70 3.26 -4.14
N THR A 5 -20.54 2.63 -4.03
CA THR A 5 -20.29 1.23 -4.44
C THR A 5 -19.93 0.34 -3.25
N PRO A 6 -20.83 0.18 -2.27
CA PRO A 6 -20.52 -0.46 -0.99
C PRO A 6 -20.14 -1.93 -1.16
N ILE A 7 -20.78 -2.65 -2.09
CA ILE A 7 -20.49 -4.07 -2.35
C ILE A 7 -19.09 -4.23 -2.92
N SER A 8 -18.73 -3.44 -3.93
CA SER A 8 -17.39 -3.50 -4.54
C SER A 8 -16.30 -3.15 -3.54
N ALA A 9 -16.51 -2.11 -2.73
CA ALA A 9 -15.58 -1.70 -1.67
C ALA A 9 -15.40 -2.80 -0.60
N LEU A 10 -16.49 -3.48 -0.21
CA LEU A 10 -16.42 -4.59 0.75
C LEU A 10 -15.68 -5.80 0.19
N VAL A 11 -15.93 -6.16 -1.08
CA VAL A 11 -15.23 -7.25 -1.76
C VAL A 11 -13.74 -6.93 -1.90
N GLY A 12 -13.38 -5.73 -2.36
CA GLY A 12 -11.98 -5.30 -2.46
C GLY A 12 -11.28 -5.27 -1.11
N GLY A 13 -11.92 -4.69 -0.09
CA GLY A 13 -11.40 -4.62 1.27
C GLY A 13 -11.19 -6.00 1.90
N SER A 14 -12.14 -6.92 1.71
CA SER A 14 -12.03 -8.30 2.20
C SER A 14 -10.91 -9.08 1.51
N LEU A 15 -10.71 -8.91 0.20
CA LEU A 15 -9.60 -9.52 -0.54
C LEU A 15 -8.24 -9.01 -0.04
N ILE A 16 -8.10 -7.70 0.17
CA ILE A 16 -6.88 -7.12 0.75
C ILE A 16 -6.65 -7.66 2.16
N GLY A 17 -7.70 -7.68 2.99
CA GLY A 17 -7.66 -8.23 4.35
C GLY A 17 -7.19 -9.69 4.37
N LEU A 18 -7.80 -10.54 3.55
CA LEU A 18 -7.41 -11.94 3.40
C LEU A 18 -5.96 -12.09 2.94
N GLY A 19 -5.50 -11.27 1.98
CA GLY A 19 -4.10 -11.28 1.54
C GLY A 19 -3.12 -10.95 2.67
N THR A 20 -3.44 -9.93 3.49
CA THR A 20 -2.60 -9.58 4.65
C THR A 20 -2.63 -10.64 5.75
N LEU A 21 -3.78 -11.29 5.96
CA LEU A 21 -3.95 -12.36 6.93
C LEU A 21 -3.18 -13.61 6.52
N LEU A 22 -3.23 -13.99 5.23
CA LEU A 22 -2.45 -15.09 4.68
C LEU A 22 -0.96 -14.88 4.96
N LEU A 23 -0.42 -13.70 4.65
CA LEU A 23 0.98 -13.38 4.89
C LEU A 23 1.34 -13.46 6.39
N LEU A 24 0.42 -13.07 7.27
CA LEU A 24 0.59 -13.17 8.72
C LEU A 24 0.56 -14.62 9.21
N VAL A 25 -0.37 -15.44 8.74
CA VAL A 25 -0.54 -16.83 9.18
C VAL A 25 0.56 -17.73 8.62
N THR A 26 0.94 -17.56 7.35
CA THR A 26 1.91 -18.46 6.70
C THR A 26 3.37 -18.09 7.00
N LEU A 27 3.70 -16.80 7.09
CA LEU A 27 5.08 -16.34 7.30
C LEU A 27 5.30 -15.67 8.66
N GLY A 28 4.26 -15.42 9.45
CA GLY A 28 4.38 -14.67 10.70
C GLY A 28 4.79 -13.21 10.49
N ARG A 29 4.53 -12.66 9.30
CA ARG A 29 4.96 -11.31 8.91
C ARG A 29 3.77 -10.37 8.74
N ILE A 30 4.00 -9.09 8.95
CA ILE A 30 3.00 -8.05 8.75
C ILE A 30 3.19 -7.44 7.37
N ALA A 31 2.10 -7.24 6.63
CA ALA A 31 2.16 -6.63 5.31
C ALA A 31 2.46 -5.13 5.40
N GLY A 32 3.75 -4.77 5.25
CA GLY A 32 4.22 -3.40 5.14
C GLY A 32 5.02 -3.22 3.85
N ILE A 33 4.38 -2.72 2.80
CA ILE A 33 4.91 -2.73 1.43
C ILE A 33 6.27 -2.03 1.34
N SER A 34 6.42 -0.80 1.86
CA SER A 34 7.71 -0.07 1.82
C SER A 34 8.85 -0.82 2.52
N GLY A 35 8.55 -1.51 3.63
CA GLY A 35 9.52 -2.29 4.38
C GLY A 35 9.91 -3.58 3.64
N ILE A 36 8.91 -4.28 3.09
CA ILE A 36 9.14 -5.51 2.31
C ILE A 36 9.93 -5.18 1.04
N ALA A 37 9.56 -4.13 0.32
CA ALA A 37 10.23 -3.70 -0.92
C ALA A 37 11.67 -3.24 -0.68
N SER A 38 11.92 -2.39 0.32
CA SER A 38 13.29 -1.95 0.65
C SER A 38 14.17 -3.12 1.10
N GLN A 39 13.65 -4.02 1.94
CA GLN A 39 14.40 -5.21 2.37
C GLN A 39 14.60 -6.21 1.23
N ALA A 40 13.69 -6.29 0.25
CA ALA A 40 13.88 -7.12 -0.95
C ALA A 40 15.01 -6.61 -1.85
N LEU A 41 15.30 -5.31 -1.81
CA LEU A 41 16.38 -4.67 -2.58
C LEU A 41 17.73 -4.75 -1.86
N PHE A 42 17.75 -4.42 -0.57
CA PHE A 42 18.99 -4.22 0.19
C PHE A 42 19.43 -5.42 1.04
N GLN A 43 18.51 -6.31 1.43
CA GLN A 43 18.84 -7.46 2.29
C GLN A 43 18.79 -8.78 1.52
N ARG A 44 19.73 -9.68 1.81
CA ARG A 44 19.78 -11.04 1.22
C ARG A 44 18.95 -12.06 2.00
N ASP A 45 18.88 -11.92 3.33
CA ASP A 45 18.14 -12.85 4.17
C ASP A 45 16.63 -12.75 3.95
N GLY A 46 15.99 -13.87 3.61
CA GLY A 46 14.57 -13.90 3.30
C GLY A 46 14.19 -13.12 2.04
N ARG A 47 15.13 -12.87 1.12
CA ARG A 47 14.85 -12.10 -0.11
C ARG A 47 13.84 -12.79 -1.04
N SER A 48 13.82 -14.12 -1.07
CA SER A 48 12.95 -14.91 -1.95
C SER A 48 11.46 -14.64 -1.73
N TRP A 49 10.97 -14.72 -0.49
CA TRP A 49 9.55 -14.48 -0.18
C TRP A 49 9.17 -13.01 -0.38
N ARG A 50 10.07 -12.07 -0.07
CA ARG A 50 9.83 -10.64 -0.27
C ARG A 50 9.73 -10.29 -1.75
N LEU A 51 10.61 -10.86 -2.58
CA LEU A 51 10.53 -10.72 -4.04
C LEU A 51 9.25 -11.37 -4.59
N ALA A 52 8.87 -12.55 -4.12
CA ALA A 52 7.61 -13.18 -4.50
C ALA A 52 6.40 -12.31 -4.15
N PHE A 53 6.40 -11.68 -2.98
CA PHE A 53 5.36 -10.72 -2.59
C PHE A 53 5.31 -9.50 -3.51
N VAL A 54 6.46 -8.86 -3.77
CA VAL A 54 6.53 -7.68 -4.66
C VAL A 54 6.15 -8.05 -6.10
N ALA A 55 6.59 -9.21 -6.58
CA ALA A 55 6.21 -9.73 -7.90
C ALA A 55 4.69 -9.97 -7.97
N GLY A 56 4.09 -10.60 -6.95
CA GLY A 56 2.65 -10.80 -6.88
C GLY A 56 1.86 -9.49 -6.87
N LEU A 57 2.36 -8.48 -6.14
CA LEU A 57 1.77 -7.14 -6.10
C LEU A 57 1.76 -6.44 -7.48
N LEU A 58 2.80 -6.66 -8.29
CA LEU A 58 2.90 -6.12 -9.65
C LEU A 58 2.13 -6.95 -10.69
N LEU A 59 2.20 -8.28 -10.58
CA LEU A 59 1.53 -9.21 -11.51
C LEU A 59 0.02 -9.18 -11.36
N GLY A 60 -0.52 -8.99 -10.15
CA GLY A 60 -1.97 -8.93 -9.90
C GLY A 60 -2.72 -7.97 -10.83
N PRO A 61 -2.44 -6.66 -10.80
CA PRO A 61 -3.10 -5.70 -11.70
C PRO A 61 -2.78 -5.96 -13.18
N LEU A 62 -1.58 -6.47 -13.49
CA LEU A 62 -1.19 -6.76 -14.87
C LEU A 62 -2.01 -7.91 -15.47
N LEU A 63 -2.22 -9.00 -14.72
CA LEU A 63 -3.04 -10.14 -15.13
C LEU A 63 -4.50 -9.74 -15.28
N VAL A 64 -5.02 -8.92 -14.36
CA VAL A 64 -6.39 -8.39 -14.45
C VAL A 64 -6.55 -7.49 -15.68
N GLY A 65 -5.55 -6.67 -15.99
CA GLY A 65 -5.54 -5.82 -17.19
C GLY A 65 -5.54 -6.60 -18.51
N LEU A 66 -5.10 -7.86 -18.52
CA LEU A 66 -5.21 -8.75 -19.69
C LEU A 66 -6.60 -9.39 -19.82
N ALA A 67 -7.32 -9.55 -18.71
CA ALA A 67 -8.63 -10.18 -18.66
C ALA A 67 -9.79 -9.20 -18.88
N ILE A 68 -9.61 -7.93 -18.51
CA ILE A 68 -10.64 -6.90 -18.56
C ILE A 68 -10.30 -5.90 -19.68
N SER A 69 -11.16 -5.80 -20.69
CA SER A 69 -10.97 -4.95 -21.88
C SER A 69 -11.01 -3.44 -21.59
N ASP A 70 -11.71 -3.01 -20.53
CA ASP A 70 -11.85 -1.60 -20.15
C ASP A 70 -10.88 -1.17 -19.03
N PHE A 71 -9.78 -1.90 -18.83
CA PHE A 71 -8.81 -1.56 -17.80
C PHE A 71 -7.94 -0.38 -18.23
N SER A 72 -8.23 0.81 -17.69
CA SER A 72 -7.43 2.01 -17.91
C SER A 72 -6.34 2.16 -16.85
N PHE A 73 -5.08 2.17 -17.26
CA PHE A 73 -3.97 2.55 -16.38
C PHE A 73 -3.93 4.07 -16.26
N SER A 74 -4.40 4.61 -15.14
CA SER A 74 -4.10 6.00 -14.78
C SER A 74 -2.67 6.10 -14.26
N THR A 75 -1.69 6.15 -15.17
CA THR A 75 -0.31 6.48 -14.82
C THR A 75 -0.21 7.99 -14.61
N PRO A 76 0.31 8.47 -13.47
CA PRO A 76 0.55 9.89 -13.29
C PRO A 76 1.62 10.38 -14.26
N ASP A 77 1.49 11.63 -14.72
CA ASP A 77 2.52 12.25 -15.55
C ASP A 77 3.87 12.27 -14.82
N LEU A 78 4.91 11.84 -15.52
CA LEU A 78 6.29 11.81 -15.02
C LEU A 78 6.87 13.23 -15.05
N ASN A 79 6.46 14.05 -14.09
CA ASN A 79 6.90 15.42 -13.92
C ASN A 79 7.80 15.55 -12.68
N SER A 80 8.55 16.65 -12.58
CA SER A 80 9.42 16.93 -11.42
C SER A 80 8.64 16.87 -10.10
N ARG A 81 7.38 17.31 -10.10
CA ARG A 81 6.47 17.23 -8.95
C ARG A 81 6.22 15.79 -8.48
N THR A 82 5.94 14.85 -9.38
CA THR A 82 5.64 13.46 -9.02
C THR A 82 6.89 12.74 -8.51
N LEU A 83 8.06 13.06 -9.08
CA LEU A 83 9.35 12.57 -8.60
C LEU A 83 9.65 13.06 -7.17
N ILE A 84 9.50 14.36 -6.90
CA ILE A 84 9.72 14.94 -5.57
C ILE A 84 8.72 14.37 -4.56
N ALA A 85 7.44 14.25 -4.93
CA ALA A 85 6.42 13.66 -4.09
C ALA A 85 6.75 12.21 -3.71
N GLY A 86 7.16 11.39 -4.69
CA GLY A 86 7.58 10.01 -4.44
C GLY A 86 8.77 9.90 -3.49
N LEU A 87 9.77 10.78 -3.64
CA LEU A 87 10.93 10.84 -2.75
C LEU A 87 10.54 11.22 -1.32
N LEU A 88 9.70 12.25 -1.15
CA LEU A 88 9.20 12.68 0.15
C LEU A 88 8.37 11.59 0.84
N VAL A 89 7.52 10.88 0.10
CA VAL A 89 6.76 9.74 0.62
C VAL A 89 7.71 8.62 1.04
N GLY A 90 8.71 8.30 0.23
CA GLY A 90 9.74 7.31 0.56
C GLY A 90 10.44 7.64 1.88
N LEU A 91 10.96 8.85 2.01
CA LEU A 91 11.62 9.34 3.22
C LEU A 91 10.68 9.34 4.43
N GLY A 92 9.44 9.81 4.25
CA GLY A 92 8.41 9.84 5.28
C GLY A 92 8.06 8.44 5.80
N THR A 93 7.93 7.44 4.93
CA THR A 93 7.65 6.06 5.36
C THR A 93 8.83 5.43 6.11
N ALA A 94 10.07 5.81 5.78
CA ALA A 94 11.25 5.38 6.52
C ALA A 94 11.26 5.97 7.94
N TRP A 95 11.03 7.29 8.07
CA TRP A 95 10.98 7.97 9.37
C TRP A 95 9.77 7.54 10.22
N GLY A 96 8.62 7.30 9.59
CA GLY A 96 7.42 6.78 10.25
C GLY A 96 7.56 5.33 10.75
N SER A 97 8.63 4.63 10.37
CA SER A 97 8.82 3.19 10.60
C SER A 97 7.72 2.34 9.97
N GLY A 98 7.13 2.80 8.86
CA GLY A 98 6.00 2.14 8.24
C GLY A 98 5.33 2.98 7.15
N CYS A 99 4.48 2.33 6.38
CA CYS A 99 3.65 2.94 5.35
C CYS A 99 2.17 2.74 5.67
N THR A 100 1.29 3.29 4.83
CA THR A 100 -0.17 3.20 4.99
C THR A 100 -0.68 1.75 4.95
N SER A 101 -0.04 0.84 4.21
CA SER A 101 -0.41 -0.59 4.26
C SER A 101 -0.09 -1.22 5.63
N GLY A 102 1.05 -0.87 6.23
CA GLY A 102 1.46 -1.40 7.54
C GLY A 102 0.70 -0.78 8.71
N HIS A 103 0.53 0.55 8.71
CA HIS A 103 -0.17 1.27 9.77
C HIS A 103 -1.68 1.28 9.58
N GLY A 104 -2.17 1.58 8.37
CA GLY A 104 -3.60 1.64 8.08
C GLY A 104 -4.24 0.26 8.07
N ILE A 105 -3.81 -0.62 7.17
CA ILE A 105 -4.46 -1.94 7.00
C ILE A 105 -4.17 -2.83 8.21
N CYS A 106 -2.89 -3.18 8.44
CA CYS A 106 -2.54 -4.12 9.49
C CYS A 106 -2.49 -3.49 10.90
N GLY A 107 -2.18 -2.19 11.00
CA GLY A 107 -1.96 -1.49 12.26
C GLY A 107 -3.24 -1.09 12.98
N ILE A 108 -4.24 -0.60 12.24
CA ILE A 108 -5.57 -0.32 12.79
C ILE A 108 -6.29 -1.64 13.13
N GLY A 109 -6.19 -2.66 12.25
CA GLY A 109 -6.80 -3.98 12.49
C GLY A 109 -6.31 -4.68 13.77
N ARG A 110 -5.11 -4.35 14.27
CA ARG A 110 -4.57 -4.84 15.55
C ARG A 110 -4.76 -3.88 16.73
N PHE A 111 -5.57 -2.83 16.56
CA PHE A 111 -5.81 -1.78 17.56
C PHE A 111 -4.53 -1.10 18.09
N SER A 112 -3.53 -0.89 17.24
CA SER A 112 -2.29 -0.20 17.65
C SER A 112 -2.52 1.32 17.75
N PRO A 113 -2.39 1.95 18.94
CA PRO A 113 -2.62 3.39 19.09
C PRO A 113 -1.63 4.22 18.27
N ARG A 114 -0.37 3.77 18.18
CA ARG A 114 0.64 4.39 17.30
C ARG A 114 0.21 4.39 15.84
N SER A 115 -0.37 3.28 15.37
CA SER A 115 -0.77 3.16 13.96
C SER A 115 -2.02 3.97 13.63
N ILE A 116 -2.95 4.06 14.57
CA ILE A 116 -4.13 4.93 14.45
C ILE A 116 -3.69 6.38 14.36
N ALA A 117 -2.82 6.85 15.27
CA ALA A 117 -2.28 8.22 15.23
C ALA A 117 -1.54 8.53 13.92
N ALA A 118 -0.66 7.63 13.47
CA ALA A 118 0.07 7.79 12.21
C ALA A 118 -0.87 7.89 11.00
N THR A 119 -1.91 7.06 10.96
CA THR A 119 -2.88 7.05 9.85
C THR A 119 -3.75 8.31 9.86
N MET A 120 -4.17 8.78 11.04
CA MET A 120 -4.92 10.04 11.15
C MET A 120 -4.09 11.24 10.69
N MET A 121 -2.82 11.33 11.10
CA MET A 121 -1.92 12.39 10.63
C MET A 121 -1.74 12.33 9.11
N PHE A 122 -1.48 11.15 8.56
CA PHE A 122 -1.35 10.96 7.12
C PHE A 122 -2.61 11.43 6.36
N MET A 123 -3.80 11.01 6.80
CA MET A 123 -5.05 11.42 6.17
C MET A 123 -5.32 12.92 6.31
N ALA A 124 -5.08 13.50 7.49
CA ALA A 124 -5.26 14.94 7.71
C ALA A 124 -4.33 15.76 6.80
N THR A 125 -3.04 15.41 6.73
CA THR A 125 -2.10 16.06 5.83
C THR A 125 -2.49 15.86 4.36
N GLY A 126 -2.93 14.66 3.99
CA GLY A 126 -3.42 14.36 2.64
C GLY A 126 -4.61 15.23 2.24
N VAL A 127 -5.59 15.40 3.13
CA VAL A 127 -6.75 16.28 2.92
C VAL A 127 -6.30 17.73 2.73
N VAL A 128 -5.40 18.22 3.60
CA VAL A 128 -4.86 19.59 3.47
C VAL A 128 -4.16 19.76 2.12
N VAL A 129 -3.21 18.89 1.78
CA VAL A 129 -2.46 19.01 0.53
C VAL A 129 -3.38 18.94 -0.69
N ALA A 130 -4.33 17.99 -0.72
CA ALA A 130 -5.26 17.83 -1.85
C ALA A 130 -6.30 18.97 -1.97
N SER A 131 -6.53 19.75 -0.91
CA SER A 131 -7.49 20.86 -0.93
C SER A 131 -6.84 22.19 -1.32
N PHE A 132 -5.55 22.37 -1.01
CA PHE A 132 -4.83 23.63 -1.22
C PHE A 132 -3.91 23.64 -2.44
N PHE A 133 -3.57 22.48 -3.01
CA PHE A 133 -2.69 22.32 -4.17
C PHE A 133 -3.35 21.48 -5.25
#